data_AF-A0A836MQM0-F1
#
_entry.id   AF-A0A836MQM0-F1
#
_cell.length_a   1.000
_cell.length_b   1.000
_cell.length_c   1.000
_cell.angle_alpha   90.00
_cell.angle_beta   90.00
_cell.angle_gamma   90.00
#
_symmetry.space_group_name_H-M   'P 1'
#
loop_
_entity.id
_entity.type
_entity.pdbx_description
1 polymer ?
#
loop_
_entity_poly.entity_id
_entity_poly.type
_entity_poly.pdbx_seq_one_letter_code
_entity_poly.pdbx_strand_id
1 'polypeptide(L)'
;MDKLESNLRVIKNTLGVFGIIGNVIGTIIIIFYCCTIRFFPVGLSVGDVLFCLCIFAIFGTLYIVFIGILYLANKLFLFRFFFKKKINKIPNCVNFYEAQKSYLSFAIYANLFILLCTFFVWVESGNLISSLIFCLTTYLAVGFIGWLETLIFQWEENKILNKYGLSEKYDRRLYFYIRNIKISSKFLFRTGICIIPLIVVSGIYVGLTNITLSLIGVRQSDVTIYVDKNYQHLFYNSENKDYFDKINCSSACQLEHVNILMTNIGTKTKFQIPAKSIHNTTDSPIEFEVPNEAIKGIRNK
;
A
#
# COMPACT_ATOMS: atom_id res chain seq x y z
N MET A 1 -0.44 -30.34 -26.57
CA MET A 1 -1.61 -29.82 -25.83
C MET A 1 -1.34 -29.76 -24.33
N ASP A 2 -0.72 -30.79 -23.76
CA ASP A 2 -0.47 -30.96 -22.32
C ASP A 2 0.29 -29.81 -21.62
N LYS A 3 1.20 -29.13 -22.33
CA LYS A 3 1.94 -27.99 -21.77
C LYS A 3 1.05 -26.75 -21.57
N LEU A 4 0.08 -26.52 -22.47
CA LEU A 4 -0.86 -25.40 -22.36
C LEU A 4 -1.86 -25.65 -21.22
N GLU A 5 -2.36 -26.87 -21.11
CA GLU A 5 -3.31 -27.28 -20.08
C GLU A 5 -2.67 -27.30 -18.68
N SER A 6 -1.42 -27.77 -18.59
CA SER A 6 -0.57 -27.65 -17.40
C SER A 6 -0.37 -26.18 -16.99
N ASN A 7 0.00 -25.30 -17.92
CA ASN A 7 0.20 -23.88 -17.64
C ASN A 7 -1.11 -23.20 -17.21
N LEU A 8 -2.24 -23.50 -17.85
CA LEU A 8 -3.55 -22.98 -17.48
C LEU A 8 -3.98 -23.44 -16.08
N ARG A 9 -3.72 -24.70 -15.73
CA ARG A 9 -4.00 -25.22 -14.38
C ARG A 9 -3.13 -24.53 -13.32
N VAL A 10 -1.86 -24.27 -13.62
CA VAL A 10 -0.95 -23.51 -12.73
C VAL A 10 -1.45 -22.07 -12.58
N ILE A 11 -1.84 -21.40 -13.67
CA ILE A 11 -2.37 -20.03 -13.63
C ILE A 11 -3.66 -19.98 -12.80
N LYS A 12 -4.61 -20.90 -13.02
CA LYS A 12 -5.86 -20.97 -12.27
C LYS A 12 -5.61 -21.17 -10.77
N ASN A 13 -4.75 -22.11 -10.40
CA ASN A 13 -4.43 -22.37 -9.00
C ASN A 13 -3.70 -21.19 -8.36
N THR A 14 -2.83 -20.52 -9.11
CA THR A 14 -2.11 -19.32 -8.66
C THR A 14 -3.09 -18.16 -8.44
N LEU A 15 -4.01 -17.90 -9.37
CA LEU A 15 -5.06 -16.89 -9.24
C LEU A 15 -5.99 -17.18 -8.06
N GLY A 16 -6.37 -18.44 -7.84
CA GLY A 16 -7.20 -18.82 -6.68
C GLY A 16 -6.51 -18.52 -5.35
N VAL A 17 -5.22 -18.85 -5.22
CA VAL A 17 -4.43 -18.55 -4.01
C VAL A 17 -4.24 -17.04 -3.83
N PHE A 18 -3.96 -16.30 -4.90
CA PHE A 18 -3.87 -14.84 -4.86
C PHE A 18 -5.21 -14.19 -4.46
N GLY A 19 -6.33 -14.72 -4.92
CA GLY A 19 -7.66 -14.26 -4.52
C GLY A 19 -7.92 -14.44 -3.02
N ILE A 20 -7.59 -15.61 -2.46
CA ILE A 20 -7.77 -15.88 -1.03
C ILE A 20 -6.84 -14.98 -0.18
N ILE A 21 -5.54 -14.97 -0.48
CA ILE A 21 -4.56 -14.17 0.27
C ILE A 21 -4.86 -12.67 0.13
N GLY A 22 -5.21 -12.23 -1.08
CA GLY A 22 -5.58 -10.85 -1.38
C GLY A 22 -6.80 -10.40 -0.58
N ASN A 23 -7.83 -11.24 -0.47
CA ASN A 23 -9.01 -10.94 0.34
C ASN A 23 -8.69 -10.82 1.83
N VAL A 24 -7.82 -11.70 2.36
CA VAL A 24 -7.40 -11.62 3.78
C VAL A 24 -6.64 -10.32 4.03
N ILE A 25 -5.64 -10.01 3.21
CA ILE A 25 -4.83 -8.79 3.34
C ILE A 25 -5.70 -7.55 3.17
N GLY A 26 -6.58 -7.55 2.16
CA GLY A 26 -7.53 -6.48 1.90
C GLY A 26 -8.46 -6.21 3.08
N THR A 27 -9.01 -7.27 3.68
CA THR A 27 -9.88 -7.16 4.85
C THR A 27 -9.14 -6.54 6.03
N ILE A 28 -7.89 -7.00 6.29
CA ILE A 28 -7.04 -6.40 7.32
C ILE A 28 -6.83 -4.90 7.03
N ILE A 29 -6.62 -4.53 5.76
CA ILE A 29 -6.41 -3.13 5.37
C ILE A 29 -7.62 -2.26 5.74
N ILE A 30 -8.82 -2.69 5.34
CA ILE A 30 -10.06 -1.95 5.61
C ILE A 30 -10.30 -1.85 7.13
N ILE A 31 -10.09 -2.93 7.88
CA ILE A 31 -10.25 -2.91 9.35
C ILE A 31 -9.31 -1.90 9.99
N PHE A 32 -8.03 -1.91 9.62
CA PHE A 32 -7.06 -0.94 10.14
C PHE A 32 -7.41 0.50 9.76
N TYR A 33 -7.92 0.71 8.54
CA TYR A 33 -8.41 2.02 8.12
C TYR A 33 -9.57 2.48 9.00
N CYS A 34 -10.59 1.64 9.20
CA CYS A 34 -11.73 1.90 10.07
C CYS A 34 -11.30 2.23 11.51
N CYS A 35 -10.31 1.50 12.05
CA CYS A 35 -9.70 1.81 13.35
C CYS A 35 -9.03 3.19 13.37
N THR A 36 -8.32 3.55 12.30
CA THR A 36 -7.60 4.83 12.18
C THR A 36 -8.57 6.01 12.21
N ILE A 37 -9.70 5.89 11.51
CA ILE A 37 -10.75 6.93 11.49
C ILE A 37 -11.79 6.75 12.60
N ARG A 38 -11.64 5.75 13.48
CA ARG A 38 -12.58 5.38 14.55
C ARG A 38 -14.03 5.30 14.07
N PHE A 39 -14.26 4.68 12.91
CA PHE A 39 -15.57 4.58 12.29
C PHE A 39 -15.73 3.23 11.60
N PHE A 40 -16.79 2.52 11.97
CA PHE A 40 -17.14 1.23 11.38
C PHE A 40 -18.48 1.36 10.64
N PRO A 41 -18.52 1.03 9.33
CA PRO A 41 -19.73 1.15 8.56
C PRO A 41 -20.76 0.11 9.02
N VAL A 42 -21.99 0.56 9.22
CA VAL A 42 -23.13 -0.31 9.58
C VAL A 42 -24.12 -0.38 8.43
N GLY A 43 -24.82 -1.52 8.31
CA GLY A 43 -25.78 -1.77 7.24
C GLY A 43 -25.11 -2.01 5.89
N LEU A 44 -24.07 -2.86 5.87
CA LEU A 44 -23.35 -3.21 4.65
C LEU A 44 -24.26 -3.93 3.66
N SER A 45 -24.30 -3.43 2.43
CA SER A 45 -25.03 -4.05 1.31
C SER A 45 -24.17 -5.09 0.58
N VAL A 46 -24.78 -5.93 -0.26
CA VAL A 46 -24.04 -6.82 -1.19
C VAL A 46 -23.19 -6.00 -2.17
N GLY A 47 -23.67 -4.81 -2.56
CA GLY A 47 -22.91 -3.88 -3.40
C GLY A 47 -21.62 -3.41 -2.72
N ASP A 48 -21.66 -3.19 -1.41
CA ASP A 48 -20.50 -2.75 -0.62
C ASP A 48 -19.42 -3.83 -0.57
N VAL A 49 -19.81 -5.10 -0.54
CA VAL A 49 -18.88 -6.24 -0.58
C VAL A 49 -18.15 -6.31 -1.92
N LEU A 50 -18.88 -6.15 -3.04
CA LEU A 50 -18.28 -6.10 -4.38
C LEU A 50 -17.33 -4.90 -4.51
N PHE A 51 -17.72 -3.76 -3.95
CA PHE A 51 -16.92 -2.56 -3.93
C PHE A 51 -15.62 -2.72 -3.11
N CYS A 52 -15.67 -3.44 -1.98
CA CYS A 52 -14.49 -3.83 -1.23
C CYS A 52 -13.51 -4.70 -2.05
N LEU A 53 -13.99 -5.59 -2.91
CA LEU A 53 -13.13 -6.36 -3.81
C LEU A 53 -12.39 -5.46 -4.80
N CYS A 54 -13.04 -4.39 -5.29
CA CYS A 54 -12.40 -3.39 -6.15
C CYS A 54 -11.29 -2.62 -5.40
N ILE A 55 -11.54 -2.25 -4.13
CA ILE A 55 -10.52 -1.66 -3.25
C ILE A 55 -9.30 -2.58 -3.17
N PHE A 56 -9.51 -3.89 -2.96
CA PHE A 56 -8.42 -4.86 -2.85
C PHE A 56 -7.63 -4.98 -4.15
N ALA A 57 -8.30 -5.00 -5.30
CA ALA A 57 -7.65 -5.06 -6.59
C ALA A 57 -6.75 -3.84 -6.84
N ILE A 58 -7.28 -2.64 -6.63
CA ILE A 58 -6.54 -1.38 -6.84
C ILE A 58 -5.35 -1.29 -5.89
N PHE A 59 -5.56 -1.56 -4.59
CA PHE A 59 -4.47 -1.58 -3.62
C PHE A 59 -3.38 -2.59 -4.01
N GLY A 60 -3.77 -3.81 -4.37
CA GLY A 60 -2.85 -4.87 -4.78
C GLY A 60 -2.02 -4.48 -5.99
N THR A 61 -2.64 -3.87 -7.00
CA THR A 61 -1.94 -3.36 -8.19
C THR A 61 -0.93 -2.27 -7.82
N LEU A 62 -1.33 -1.27 -7.03
CA LEU A 62 -0.42 -0.20 -6.58
C LEU A 62 0.74 -0.77 -5.77
N TYR A 63 0.46 -1.76 -4.92
CA TYR A 63 1.48 -2.40 -4.10
C TYR A 63 2.49 -3.22 -4.92
N ILE A 64 2.03 -3.96 -5.93
CA ILE A 64 2.94 -4.68 -6.85
C ILE A 64 3.86 -3.71 -7.57
N VAL A 65 3.34 -2.58 -8.04
CA VAL A 65 4.15 -1.53 -8.68
C VAL A 65 5.20 -1.00 -7.71
N PHE A 66 4.81 -0.69 -6.46
CA PHE A 66 5.73 -0.22 -5.43
C PHE A 66 6.85 -1.22 -5.14
N ILE A 67 6.53 -2.51 -4.92
CA ILE A 67 7.52 -3.57 -4.73
C ILE A 67 8.44 -3.69 -5.95
N GLY A 68 7.90 -3.57 -7.16
CA GLY A 68 8.67 -3.57 -8.40
C GLY A 68 9.72 -2.46 -8.43
N ILE A 69 9.37 -1.25 -7.99
CA ILE A 69 10.28 -0.11 -7.91
C ILE A 69 11.40 -0.39 -6.90
N LEU A 70 11.07 -0.89 -5.69
CA LEU A 70 12.08 -1.22 -4.69
C LEU A 70 13.03 -2.33 -5.17
N TYR A 71 12.48 -3.35 -5.81
CA TYR A 71 13.24 -4.45 -6.41
C TYR A 71 14.19 -3.95 -7.50
N LEU A 72 13.73 -3.05 -8.38
CA LEU A 72 14.59 -2.43 -9.39
C LEU A 72 15.66 -1.55 -8.74
N ALA A 73 15.31 -0.74 -7.74
CA ALA A 73 16.26 0.12 -7.03
C ALA A 73 17.38 -0.70 -6.38
N ASN A 74 17.06 -1.88 -5.85
CA ASN A 74 18.01 -2.81 -5.25
C ASN A 74 19.05 -3.35 -6.25
N LYS A 75 18.76 -3.41 -7.56
CA LYS A 75 19.72 -3.94 -8.54
C LYS A 75 21.03 -3.17 -8.61
N LEU A 76 21.03 -1.86 -8.28
CA LEU A 76 22.28 -1.09 -8.12
C LEU A 76 23.17 -1.64 -6.99
N PHE A 77 22.55 -2.03 -5.87
CA PHE A 77 23.26 -2.55 -4.70
C PHE A 77 23.85 -3.93 -4.97
N LEU A 78 23.07 -4.81 -5.61
CA LEU A 78 23.52 -6.13 -6.03
C LEU A 78 24.64 -6.07 -7.07
N PHE A 79 24.56 -5.15 -8.04
CA PHE A 79 25.64 -4.94 -9.01
C PHE A 79 26.97 -4.65 -8.31
N ARG A 80 26.98 -3.73 -7.31
CA ARG A 80 28.19 -3.43 -6.52
C ARG A 80 28.70 -4.64 -5.72
N PHE A 81 27.80 -5.47 -5.18
CA PHE A 81 28.15 -6.70 -4.45
C PHE A 81 28.77 -7.78 -5.36
N PHE A 82 28.16 -8.04 -6.53
CA PHE A 82 28.69 -8.98 -7.52
C PHE A 82 30.05 -8.53 -8.09
N PHE A 83 30.26 -7.23 -8.29
CA PHE A 83 31.55 -6.70 -8.76
C PHE A 83 32.67 -6.77 -7.70
N LYS A 84 32.34 -6.67 -6.39
CA LYS A 84 33.31 -6.94 -5.32
C LYS A 84 33.72 -8.42 -5.28
N LYS A 85 32.82 -9.33 -5.66
CA LYS A 85 33.10 -10.76 -5.79
C LYS A 85 33.67 -11.07 -7.18
N LYS A 86 34.73 -10.37 -7.58
CA LYS A 86 35.46 -10.68 -8.81
C LYS A 86 36.04 -12.10 -8.75
N ILE A 87 35.38 -13.00 -9.48
CA ILE A 87 35.95 -13.88 -10.52
C ILE A 87 37.17 -14.70 -10.09
N ASN A 88 36.92 -15.95 -9.65
CA ASN A 88 37.84 -17.07 -9.90
C ASN A 88 37.26 -18.11 -10.88
N LYS A 89 36.06 -17.89 -11.43
CA LYS A 89 35.50 -18.74 -12.49
C LYS A 89 34.66 -17.89 -13.44
N ILE A 90 35.13 -17.75 -14.67
CA ILE A 90 34.40 -17.13 -15.78
C ILE A 90 33.60 -18.26 -16.48
N PRO A 91 32.28 -18.10 -16.65
CA PRO A 91 31.62 -18.64 -17.81
C PRO A 91 31.04 -17.49 -18.64
N ASN A 92 31.50 -17.36 -19.88
CA ASN A 92 30.96 -16.58 -21.00
C ASN A 92 30.07 -15.37 -20.64
N CYS A 93 30.70 -14.24 -20.34
CA CYS A 93 30.07 -12.97 -19.94
C CYS A 93 29.43 -12.13 -21.08
N VAL A 94 29.50 -12.54 -22.35
CA VAL A 94 29.24 -11.61 -23.47
C VAL A 94 27.75 -11.29 -23.66
N ASN A 95 26.84 -12.28 -23.56
CA ASN A 95 25.39 -12.04 -23.67
C ASN A 95 24.74 -11.52 -22.36
N PHE A 96 25.48 -11.54 -21.25
CA PHE A 96 25.00 -11.07 -19.95
C PHE A 96 25.18 -9.55 -19.79
N TYR A 97 26.12 -8.96 -20.54
CA TYR A 97 26.54 -7.57 -20.42
C TYR A 97 25.52 -6.58 -21.02
N GLU A 98 24.89 -6.93 -22.15
CA GLU A 98 23.86 -6.09 -22.79
C GLU A 98 22.57 -6.02 -21.96
N ALA A 99 22.13 -7.16 -21.41
CA ALA A 99 21.01 -7.19 -20.47
C ALA A 99 21.33 -6.36 -19.21
N GLN A 100 22.56 -6.44 -18.66
CA GLN A 100 22.98 -5.67 -17.49
C GLN A 100 22.89 -4.15 -17.66
N LYS A 101 23.19 -3.61 -18.85
CA LYS A 101 23.12 -2.15 -19.10
C LYS A 101 21.67 -1.63 -18.96
N SER A 102 20.70 -2.38 -19.47
CA SER A 102 19.28 -2.02 -19.34
C SER A 102 18.80 -2.03 -17.88
N TYR A 103 19.17 -3.06 -17.11
CA TYR A 103 18.83 -3.15 -15.69
C TYR A 103 19.49 -2.05 -14.85
N LEU A 104 20.71 -1.65 -15.19
CA LEU A 104 21.40 -0.55 -14.52
C LEU A 104 20.65 0.77 -14.72
N SER A 105 20.23 1.07 -15.96
CA SER A 105 19.44 2.26 -16.26
C SER A 105 18.13 2.27 -15.48
N PHE A 106 17.35 1.17 -15.48
CA PHE A 106 16.11 1.08 -14.71
C PHE A 106 16.33 1.24 -13.20
N ALA A 107 17.45 0.74 -12.68
CA ALA A 107 17.77 0.88 -11.27
C ALA A 107 18.12 2.34 -10.92
N ILE A 108 18.79 3.08 -11.80
CA ILE A 108 19.01 4.54 -11.64
C ILE A 108 17.67 5.27 -11.63
N TYR A 109 16.77 5.00 -12.60
CA TYR A 109 15.45 5.62 -12.64
C TYR A 109 14.61 5.32 -11.40
N ALA A 110 14.66 4.09 -10.88
CA ALA A 110 13.95 3.72 -9.65
C ALA A 110 14.46 4.50 -8.43
N ASN A 111 15.77 4.71 -8.30
CA ASN A 111 16.34 5.51 -7.21
C ASN A 111 16.02 7.01 -7.36
N LEU A 112 16.05 7.55 -8.59
CA LEU A 112 15.60 8.92 -8.86
C LEU A 112 14.12 9.11 -8.52
N PHE A 113 13.28 8.12 -8.83
CA PHE A 113 11.86 8.13 -8.48
C PHE A 113 11.65 8.13 -6.96
N ILE A 114 12.38 7.30 -6.20
CA ILE A 114 12.33 7.30 -4.72
C ILE A 114 12.72 8.67 -4.16
N LEU A 115 13.75 9.30 -4.72
CA LEU A 115 14.20 10.64 -4.31
C LEU A 115 13.13 11.70 -4.61
N LEU A 116 12.49 11.62 -5.78
CA LEU A 116 11.38 12.49 -6.13
C LEU A 116 10.19 12.33 -5.16
N CYS A 117 9.80 11.09 -4.83
CA CYS A 117 8.75 10.84 -3.83
C CYS A 117 9.12 11.41 -2.45
N THR A 118 10.38 11.25 -2.05
CA THR A 118 10.89 11.80 -0.78
C THR A 118 10.77 13.33 -0.75
N PHE A 119 11.05 13.99 -1.87
CA PHE A 119 10.86 15.43 -2.02
C PHE A 119 9.38 15.84 -1.90
N PHE A 120 8.46 15.10 -2.55
CA PHE A 120 7.02 15.37 -2.41
C PHE A 120 6.54 15.20 -0.97
N VAL A 121 6.98 14.16 -0.26
CA VAL A 121 6.67 13.97 1.16
C VAL A 121 7.18 15.13 2.02
N TRP A 122 8.34 15.71 1.68
CA TRP A 122 8.85 16.88 2.37
C TRP A 122 7.96 18.10 2.15
N VAL A 123 7.60 18.39 0.90
CA VAL A 123 6.73 19.52 0.54
C VAL A 123 5.36 19.39 1.22
N GLU A 124 4.77 18.20 1.20
CA GLU A 124 3.44 17.97 1.76
C GLU A 124 3.42 18.03 3.29
N SER A 125 4.39 17.41 3.95
CA SER A 125 4.44 17.36 5.42
C SER A 125 4.90 18.67 6.05
N GLY A 126 5.54 19.56 5.27
CA GLY A 126 6.20 20.77 5.79
C GLY A 126 7.33 20.48 6.78
N ASN A 127 7.71 19.20 6.95
CA ASN A 127 8.63 18.74 7.98
C ASN A 127 9.71 17.84 7.38
N LEU A 128 10.94 18.35 7.36
CA LEU A 128 12.11 17.66 6.83
C LEU A 128 12.39 16.33 7.55
N ILE A 129 12.07 16.23 8.85
CA ILE A 129 12.26 15.00 9.63
C ILE A 129 11.40 13.86 9.09
N SER A 130 10.14 14.13 8.73
CA SER A 130 9.23 13.11 8.20
C SER A 130 9.74 12.55 6.88
N SER A 131 10.22 13.43 6.00
CA SER A 131 10.83 13.04 4.72
C SER A 131 12.11 12.22 4.91
N LEU A 132 12.99 12.61 5.86
CA LEU A 132 14.19 11.82 6.18
C LEU A 132 13.85 10.42 6.71
N ILE A 133 12.84 10.31 7.58
CA ILE A 133 12.37 9.00 8.09
C ILE A 133 11.83 8.14 6.94
N PHE A 134 11.03 8.72 6.04
CA PHE A 134 10.53 8.03 4.85
C PHE A 134 11.68 7.54 3.95
N CYS A 135 12.66 8.42 3.67
CA CYS A 135 13.83 8.08 2.87
C CYS A 135 14.63 6.93 3.50
N LEU A 136 14.97 7.06 4.79
CA LEU A 136 15.72 6.05 5.53
C LEU A 136 15.03 4.70 5.52
N THR A 137 13.74 4.66 5.86
CA THR A 137 12.97 3.41 5.89
C THR A 137 12.81 2.79 4.51
N THR A 138 12.67 3.61 3.46
CA THR A 138 12.64 3.14 2.07
C THR A 138 13.96 2.49 1.67
N TYR A 139 15.11 3.12 1.95
CA TYR A 139 16.42 2.56 1.62
C TYR A 139 16.78 1.33 2.48
N LEU A 140 16.32 1.27 3.73
CA LEU A 140 16.40 0.05 4.54
C LEU A 140 15.60 -1.09 3.87
N ALA A 141 14.40 -0.82 3.37
CA ALA A 141 13.62 -1.81 2.63
C ALA A 141 14.30 -2.25 1.33
N VAL A 142 14.87 -1.32 0.56
CA VAL A 142 15.66 -1.64 -0.65
C VAL A 142 16.83 -2.58 -0.31
N GLY A 143 17.63 -2.22 0.71
CA GLY A 143 18.77 -3.04 1.14
C GLY A 143 18.34 -4.41 1.66
N PHE A 144 17.22 -4.47 2.37
CA PHE A 144 16.68 -5.71 2.90
C PHE A 144 16.15 -6.65 1.79
N ILE A 145 15.45 -6.11 0.78
CA ILE A 145 15.06 -6.86 -0.42
C ILE A 145 16.31 -7.41 -1.11
N GLY A 146 17.38 -6.61 -1.20
CA GLY A 146 18.69 -7.06 -1.69
C GLY A 146 19.26 -8.23 -0.93
N TRP A 147 19.25 -8.13 0.39
CA TRP A 147 19.70 -9.22 1.23
C TRP A 147 18.87 -10.49 1.01
N LEU A 148 17.53 -10.41 0.98
CA LEU A 148 16.68 -11.56 0.69
C LEU A 148 16.93 -12.16 -0.70
N GLU A 149 17.16 -11.33 -1.72
CA GLU A 149 17.55 -11.81 -3.05
C GLU A 149 18.88 -12.57 -3.03
N THR A 150 19.87 -12.10 -2.26
CA THR A 150 21.13 -12.85 -2.12
C THR A 150 20.93 -14.21 -1.45
N LEU A 151 20.02 -14.31 -0.47
CA LEU A 151 19.67 -15.58 0.16
C LEU A 151 18.95 -16.52 -0.81
N ILE A 152 18.08 -16.00 -1.69
CA ILE A 152 17.46 -16.78 -2.77
C ILE A 152 18.52 -17.30 -3.73
N PHE A 153 19.49 -16.47 -4.13
CA PHE A 153 20.57 -16.89 -5.01
C PHE A 153 21.44 -18.00 -4.37
N GLN A 154 21.84 -17.82 -3.11
CA GLN A 154 22.57 -18.84 -2.34
C GLN A 154 21.76 -20.13 -2.19
N TRP A 155 20.44 -20.03 -2.03
CA TRP A 155 19.55 -21.19 -1.99
C TRP A 155 19.59 -21.97 -3.31
N GLU A 156 19.57 -21.29 -4.45
CA GLU A 156 19.65 -21.94 -5.77
C GLU A 156 21.00 -22.65 -5.97
N GLU A 157 22.10 -22.01 -5.59
CA GLU A 157 23.44 -22.62 -5.60
C GLU A 157 23.51 -23.88 -4.73
N ASN A 158 23.01 -23.79 -3.49
CA ASN A 158 22.97 -24.93 -2.56
C ASN A 158 22.07 -26.07 -3.06
N LYS A 159 20.99 -25.75 -3.79
CA LYS A 159 20.09 -26.77 -4.37
C LYS A 159 20.81 -27.55 -5.48
N ILE A 160 21.58 -26.86 -6.31
CA ILE A 160 22.39 -27.48 -7.36
C ILE A 160 23.40 -28.43 -6.71
N LEU A 161 24.11 -27.98 -5.67
CA LEU A 161 25.09 -28.81 -4.94
C LEU A 161 24.45 -30.06 -4.31
N ASN A 162 23.31 -29.92 -3.63
CA ASN A 162 22.63 -31.05 -2.99
C ASN A 162 22.13 -32.10 -4.01
N LYS A 163 21.79 -31.69 -5.24
CA LYS A 163 21.41 -32.62 -6.32
C LYS A 163 22.54 -33.59 -6.70
N TYR A 164 23.80 -33.22 -6.44
CA TYR A 164 24.98 -34.08 -6.63
C TYR A 164 25.30 -34.95 -5.41
N GLY A 165 24.38 -35.12 -4.46
CA GLY A 165 24.55 -36.00 -3.30
C GLY A 165 25.33 -35.39 -2.12
N LEU A 166 25.54 -34.08 -2.14
CA LEU A 166 26.25 -33.38 -1.06
C LEU A 166 25.33 -33.13 0.15
N SER A 167 25.49 -33.98 1.19
CA SER A 167 25.22 -33.82 2.64
C SER A 167 23.85 -33.26 3.14
N GLU A 168 23.29 -33.93 4.18
CA GLU A 168 22.14 -33.51 5.01
C GLU A 168 22.21 -32.03 5.48
N LYS A 169 23.43 -31.50 5.64
CA LYS A 169 23.67 -30.09 5.99
C LYS A 169 23.07 -29.10 5.00
N TYR A 170 23.05 -29.42 3.70
CA TYR A 170 22.46 -28.57 2.68
C TYR A 170 20.93 -28.66 2.65
N ASP A 171 20.36 -29.84 2.93
CA ASP A 171 18.91 -30.01 3.00
C ASP A 171 18.29 -29.15 4.13
N ARG A 172 18.94 -29.08 5.30
CA ARG A 172 18.51 -28.19 6.41
C ARG A 172 18.60 -26.69 6.09
N ARG A 173 19.42 -26.27 5.11
CA ARG A 173 19.47 -24.87 4.64
C ARG A 173 18.44 -24.56 3.57
N LEU A 174 18.09 -25.57 2.77
CA LEU A 174 17.12 -25.44 1.69
C LEU A 174 15.68 -25.41 2.20
N TYR A 175 15.42 -26.04 3.34
CA TYR A 175 14.09 -26.20 3.87
C TYR A 175 14.02 -25.87 5.35
N PHE A 176 12.97 -25.15 5.72
CA PHE A 176 12.54 -25.02 7.10
C PHE A 176 11.56 -26.15 7.42
N TYR A 177 11.77 -26.76 8.59
CA TYR A 177 10.90 -27.81 9.10
C TYR A 177 10.07 -27.23 10.25
N ILE A 178 8.76 -27.17 10.07
CA ILE A 178 7.80 -26.84 11.14
C ILE A 178 7.01 -28.11 11.41
N ARG A 179 7.28 -28.76 12.54
CA ARG A 179 6.80 -30.13 12.84
C ARG A 179 7.18 -31.07 11.68
N ASN A 180 6.21 -31.75 11.06
CA ASN A 180 6.42 -32.68 9.95
C ASN A 180 6.27 -32.02 8.56
N ILE A 181 6.12 -30.69 8.49
CA ILE A 181 5.92 -29.98 7.23
C ILE A 181 7.25 -29.38 6.76
N LYS A 182 7.65 -29.74 5.53
CA LYS A 182 8.85 -29.25 4.85
C LYS A 182 8.51 -28.03 4.00
N ILE A 183 8.98 -26.84 4.41
CA ILE A 183 8.74 -25.57 3.72
C ILE A 183 10.02 -25.12 3.04
N SER A 184 9.95 -24.76 1.75
CA SER A 184 11.13 -24.25 1.03
C SER A 184 11.53 -22.86 1.54
N SER A 185 12.81 -22.68 1.92
CA SER A 185 13.34 -21.36 2.33
C SER A 185 13.16 -20.32 1.22
N LYS A 186 13.19 -20.72 -0.06
CA LYS A 186 12.91 -19.83 -1.20
C LYS A 186 11.51 -19.23 -1.15
N PHE A 187 10.52 -20.01 -0.74
CA PHE A 187 9.14 -19.52 -0.59
C PHE A 187 9.04 -18.48 0.54
N LEU A 188 9.70 -18.76 1.67
CA LEU A 188 9.76 -17.82 2.80
C LEU A 188 10.44 -16.50 2.41
N PHE A 189 11.59 -16.54 1.72
CA PHE A 189 12.28 -15.33 1.27
C PHE A 189 11.44 -14.52 0.28
N ARG A 190 10.77 -15.16 -0.69
CA ARG A 190 9.86 -14.46 -1.62
C ARG A 190 8.68 -13.81 -0.90
N THR A 191 8.10 -14.51 0.07
CA THR A 191 7.01 -13.97 0.90
C THR A 191 7.51 -12.77 1.71
N GLY A 192 8.73 -12.85 2.26
CA GLY A 192 9.37 -11.73 2.96
C GLY A 192 9.53 -10.49 2.08
N ILE A 193 9.96 -10.64 0.82
CA ILE A 193 10.06 -9.52 -0.14
C ILE A 193 8.70 -8.83 -0.33
N CYS A 194 7.60 -9.59 -0.30
CA CYS A 194 6.25 -9.07 -0.50
C CYS A 194 5.58 -8.50 0.76
N ILE A 195 6.02 -8.83 1.98
CA ILE A 195 5.33 -8.38 3.20
C ILE A 195 6.13 -7.28 3.90
N ILE A 196 7.45 -7.41 3.91
CA ILE A 196 8.32 -6.58 4.75
C ILE A 196 8.31 -5.10 4.35
N PRO A 197 8.29 -4.72 3.06
CA PRO A 197 8.20 -3.31 2.70
C PRO A 197 6.92 -2.63 3.18
N LEU A 198 5.84 -3.40 3.35
CA LEU A 198 4.58 -2.90 3.91
C LEU A 198 4.70 -2.52 5.40
N ILE A 199 5.60 -3.19 6.11
CA ILE A 199 5.84 -3.00 7.56
C ILE A 199 6.94 -1.96 7.80
N VAL A 200 8.03 -2.05 7.03
CA VAL A 200 9.26 -1.28 7.29
C VAL A 200 9.18 0.14 6.74
N VAL A 201 8.58 0.34 5.56
CA VAL A 201 8.52 1.66 4.93
C VAL A 201 7.47 2.50 5.63
N SER A 202 7.91 3.55 6.31
CA SER A 202 7.02 4.43 7.07
C SER A 202 5.95 5.02 6.17
N GLY A 203 4.69 4.95 6.59
CA GLY A 203 3.58 5.60 5.90
C GLY A 203 3.15 4.99 4.57
N ILE A 204 3.84 3.98 4.01
CA ILE A 204 3.45 3.40 2.71
C ILE A 204 2.08 2.75 2.78
N TYR A 205 1.80 2.02 3.86
CA TYR A 205 0.52 1.38 4.11
C TYR A 205 -0.62 2.42 4.09
N VAL A 206 -0.45 3.50 4.86
CA VAL A 206 -1.44 4.56 4.99
C VAL A 206 -1.59 5.32 3.67
N GLY A 207 -0.48 5.64 3.01
CA GLY A 207 -0.45 6.33 1.73
C GLY A 207 -1.17 5.55 0.62
N LEU A 208 -0.84 4.26 0.45
CA LEU A 208 -1.50 3.39 -0.53
C LEU A 208 -2.98 3.21 -0.23
N THR A 209 -3.36 3.09 1.05
CA THR A 209 -4.77 3.00 1.46
C THR A 209 -5.50 4.29 1.12
N ASN A 210 -4.93 5.46 1.45
CA ASN A 210 -5.53 6.76 1.16
C ASN A 210 -5.69 6.99 -0.36
N ILE A 211 -4.67 6.67 -1.16
CA ILE A 211 -4.72 6.75 -2.62
C ILE A 211 -5.82 5.84 -3.16
N THR A 212 -5.87 4.59 -2.70
CA THR A 212 -6.88 3.61 -3.14
C THR A 212 -8.29 4.11 -2.84
N LEU A 213 -8.54 4.55 -1.60
CA LEU A 213 -9.85 5.04 -1.19
C LEU A 213 -10.25 6.35 -1.88
N SER A 214 -9.26 7.19 -2.22
CA SER A 214 -9.47 8.41 -2.99
C SER A 214 -9.83 8.14 -4.45
N LEU A 215 -9.11 7.23 -5.11
CA LEU A 215 -9.37 6.83 -6.50
C LEU A 215 -10.78 6.27 -6.70
N ILE A 216 -11.31 5.60 -5.67
CA ILE A 216 -12.64 4.97 -5.69
C ILE A 216 -13.71 5.93 -5.13
N GLY A 217 -13.32 7.11 -4.63
CA GLY A 217 -14.23 8.15 -4.16
C GLY A 217 -14.83 7.92 -2.77
N VAL A 218 -14.30 6.96 -2.01
CA VAL A 218 -14.68 6.70 -0.60
C VAL A 218 -14.16 7.79 0.32
N ARG A 219 -12.92 8.20 0.07
CA ARG A 219 -12.26 9.29 0.78
C ARG A 219 -12.12 10.46 -0.19
N GLN A 220 -12.49 11.65 0.24
CA GLN A 220 -12.35 12.85 -0.60
C GLN A 220 -11.85 14.00 0.28
N SER A 221 -10.87 14.75 -0.19
CA SER A 221 -10.27 15.86 0.55
C SER A 221 -10.70 17.19 -0.07
N ASP A 222 -10.93 18.19 0.77
CA ASP A 222 -11.25 19.56 0.36
C ASP A 222 -12.44 19.69 -0.61
N VAL A 223 -13.56 19.06 -0.26
CA VAL A 223 -14.79 19.09 -1.07
C VAL A 223 -15.85 20.00 -0.46
N THR A 224 -16.81 20.41 -1.29
CA THR A 224 -18.04 21.07 -0.82
C THR A 224 -19.15 20.04 -0.74
N ILE A 225 -19.78 19.89 0.43
CA ILE A 225 -20.92 18.99 0.62
C ILE A 225 -22.21 19.79 0.84
N TYR A 226 -23.30 19.28 0.28
CA TYR A 226 -24.64 19.84 0.46
C TYR A 226 -25.43 18.90 1.36
N VAL A 227 -25.71 19.34 2.58
CA VAL A 227 -26.43 18.55 3.58
C VAL A 227 -27.88 19.00 3.66
N ASP A 228 -28.80 18.06 3.68
CA ASP A 228 -30.23 18.33 3.83
C ASP A 228 -30.54 19.04 5.16
N LYS A 229 -31.33 20.11 5.07
CA LYS A 229 -31.71 20.95 6.21
C LYS A 229 -32.37 20.16 7.35
N ASN A 230 -33.05 19.05 7.05
CA ASN A 230 -33.66 18.20 8.08
C ASN A 230 -32.64 17.64 9.08
N TYR A 231 -31.38 17.52 8.66
CA TYR A 231 -30.27 17.03 9.47
C TYR A 231 -29.44 18.16 10.11
N GLN A 232 -29.88 19.42 10.00
CA GLN A 232 -29.18 20.59 10.56
C GLN A 232 -28.93 20.46 12.08
N HIS A 233 -29.87 19.84 12.79
CA HIS A 233 -29.78 19.63 14.24
C HIS A 233 -28.56 18.79 14.66
N LEU A 234 -28.01 17.93 13.79
CA LEU A 234 -26.82 17.13 14.07
C LEU A 234 -25.54 17.98 14.17
N PHE A 235 -25.57 19.20 13.66
CA PHE A 235 -24.43 20.12 13.61
C PHE A 235 -24.50 21.21 14.69
N TYR A 236 -25.69 21.46 15.24
CA TYR A 236 -25.93 22.48 16.25
C TYR A 236 -25.64 21.94 17.66
N ASN A 237 -24.37 21.96 18.06
CA ASN A 237 -23.96 21.87 19.47
C ASN A 237 -23.41 23.22 19.95
N SER A 238 -23.45 23.45 21.27
CA SER A 238 -23.03 24.71 21.91
C SER A 238 -21.60 25.16 21.53
N GLU A 239 -20.74 24.22 21.19
CA GLU A 239 -19.34 24.47 20.79
C GLU A 239 -19.19 24.97 19.34
N ASN A 240 -20.16 24.68 18.46
CA ASN A 240 -20.04 24.91 17.01
C ASN A 240 -21.05 25.92 16.46
N LYS A 241 -21.88 26.48 17.35
CA LYS A 241 -23.03 27.32 17.01
C LYS A 241 -22.64 28.53 16.15
N ASP A 242 -21.54 29.20 16.49
CA ASP A 242 -21.07 30.41 15.78
C ASP A 242 -20.61 30.14 14.34
N TYR A 243 -20.20 28.91 14.03
CA TYR A 243 -19.83 28.51 12.67
C TYR A 243 -21.09 28.22 11.84
N PHE A 244 -22.03 27.45 12.39
CA PHE A 244 -23.25 27.06 11.69
C PHE A 244 -24.29 28.18 11.57
N ASP A 245 -24.29 29.18 12.47
CA ASP A 245 -25.10 30.40 12.36
C ASP A 245 -24.74 31.22 11.10
N LYS A 246 -23.51 31.07 10.58
CA LYS A 246 -23.02 31.78 9.38
C LYS A 246 -23.28 31.02 8.08
N ILE A 247 -23.75 29.77 8.15
CA ILE A 247 -23.97 28.91 6.98
C ILE A 247 -25.37 29.16 6.43
N ASN A 248 -25.44 29.43 5.12
CA ASN A 248 -26.72 29.69 4.45
C ASN A 248 -27.47 28.37 4.20
N CYS A 249 -28.52 28.10 5.00
CA CYS A 249 -29.31 26.87 4.95
C CYS A 249 -30.75 27.17 4.47
N SER A 250 -30.96 27.22 3.16
CA SER A 250 -32.31 27.37 2.57
C SER A 250 -33.04 26.03 2.48
N SER A 251 -32.63 25.18 1.53
CA SER A 251 -33.10 23.79 1.34
C SER A 251 -32.02 22.74 1.65
N ALA A 252 -30.75 23.10 1.42
CA ALA A 252 -29.59 22.36 1.84
C ALA A 252 -28.55 23.32 2.43
N CYS A 253 -27.85 22.88 3.47
CA CYS A 253 -26.70 23.56 4.07
C CYS A 253 -25.44 23.25 3.26
N GLN A 254 -24.80 24.29 2.73
CA GLN A 254 -23.53 24.17 2.02
C GLN A 254 -22.36 24.23 3.02
N LEU A 255 -21.58 23.16 3.11
CA LEU A 255 -20.37 23.10 3.91
C LEU A 255 -19.17 23.07 2.97
N GLU A 256 -18.31 24.08 3.07
CA GLU A 256 -17.11 24.20 2.26
C GLU A 256 -15.88 23.66 2.98
N HIS A 257 -14.87 23.25 2.21
CA HIS A 257 -13.58 22.77 2.72
C HIS A 257 -13.69 21.56 3.64
N VAL A 258 -14.55 20.59 3.28
CA VAL A 258 -14.80 19.38 4.08
C VAL A 258 -13.93 18.23 3.59
N ASN A 259 -13.38 17.46 4.52
CA ASN A 259 -12.71 16.18 4.23
C ASN A 259 -13.67 15.03 4.50
N ILE A 260 -14.13 14.33 3.46
CA ILE A 260 -14.87 13.09 3.59
C ILE A 260 -13.87 11.97 3.95
N LEU A 261 -14.02 11.43 5.15
CA LEU A 261 -13.18 10.35 5.64
C LEU A 261 -13.66 8.99 5.14
N MET A 262 -14.97 8.80 5.03
CA MET A 262 -15.56 7.58 4.49
C MET A 262 -17.00 7.82 4.02
N THR A 263 -17.30 7.48 2.76
CA THR A 263 -18.64 7.55 2.17
C THR A 263 -18.90 6.35 1.25
N ASN A 264 -20.15 6.14 0.84
CA ASN A 264 -20.59 5.09 -0.10
C ASN A 264 -20.41 3.63 0.39
N ILE A 265 -20.08 3.42 1.67
CA ILE A 265 -19.99 2.11 2.29
C ILE A 265 -20.86 2.11 3.55
N GLY A 266 -21.81 1.18 3.64
CA GLY A 266 -22.81 1.17 4.70
C GLY A 266 -23.80 2.33 4.58
N THR A 267 -24.41 2.71 5.70
CA THR A 267 -25.55 3.65 5.76
C THR A 267 -25.19 5.08 6.14
N LYS A 268 -23.95 5.33 6.57
CA LYS A 268 -23.49 6.62 7.08
C LYS A 268 -22.22 7.09 6.40
N THR A 269 -22.12 8.40 6.24
CA THR A 269 -20.92 9.09 5.80
C THR A 269 -20.27 9.77 6.99
N LYS A 270 -18.96 9.58 7.15
CA LYS A 270 -18.14 10.30 8.11
C LYS A 270 -17.31 11.35 7.39
N PHE A 271 -17.38 12.60 7.87
CA PHE A 271 -16.61 13.71 7.33
C PHE A 271 -16.07 14.60 8.45
N GLN A 272 -15.10 15.42 8.08
CA GLN A 272 -14.36 16.28 8.99
C GLN A 272 -14.27 17.70 8.43
N ILE A 273 -14.58 18.68 9.27
CA ILE A 273 -14.35 20.10 8.98
C ILE A 273 -12.99 20.49 9.59
N PRO A 274 -12.00 20.89 8.78
CA PRO A 274 -10.67 21.21 9.25
C PRO A 274 -10.69 22.49 10.09
N ALA A 275 -9.93 22.50 11.19
CA ALA A 275 -9.88 23.62 12.14
C ALA A 275 -9.53 24.98 11.51
N LYS A 276 -8.76 25.02 10.42
CA LYS A 276 -8.47 26.27 9.70
C LYS A 276 -9.73 26.98 9.15
N SER A 277 -10.83 26.26 8.99
CA SER A 277 -12.10 26.81 8.49
C SER A 277 -13.02 27.33 9.61
N ILE A 278 -12.73 27.00 10.87
CA ILE A 278 -13.52 27.33 12.06
C ILE A 278 -12.62 28.22 12.94
N HIS A 279 -12.91 29.52 13.00
CA HIS A 279 -12.13 30.58 13.69
C HIS A 279 -11.04 30.12 14.71
N ASN A 280 -9.78 30.50 14.43
CA ASN A 280 -8.53 30.28 15.18
C ASN A 280 -7.79 28.93 15.00
N THR A 281 -6.47 29.06 14.81
CA THR A 281 -5.50 28.01 14.44
C THR A 281 -5.18 26.99 15.55
N THR A 282 -5.94 26.98 16.64
CA THR A 282 -5.68 26.15 17.83
C THR A 282 -6.68 25.02 18.06
N ASP A 283 -7.78 24.97 17.30
CA ASP A 283 -8.83 24.00 17.57
C ASP A 283 -8.60 22.67 16.87
N SER A 284 -9.09 21.58 17.47
CA SER A 284 -9.08 20.25 16.85
C SER A 284 -10.12 20.21 15.71
N PRO A 285 -9.85 19.50 14.61
CA PRO A 285 -10.81 19.36 13.54
C PRO A 285 -12.08 18.65 14.03
N ILE A 286 -13.24 19.09 13.53
CA ILE A 286 -14.54 18.62 14.00
C ILE A 286 -15.05 17.52 13.08
N GLU A 287 -15.38 16.36 13.65
CA GLU A 287 -15.88 15.21 12.91
C GLU A 287 -17.40 15.06 13.07
N PHE A 288 -18.07 14.74 11.97
CA PHE A 288 -19.50 14.49 11.93
C PHE A 288 -19.80 13.14 11.27
N GLU A 289 -20.87 12.51 11.72
CA GLU A 289 -21.44 11.31 11.13
C GLU A 289 -22.89 11.58 10.76
N VAL A 290 -23.22 11.42 9.48
CA VAL A 290 -24.58 11.61 8.99
C VAL A 290 -25.04 10.41 8.15
N PRO A 291 -26.35 10.13 8.08
CA PRO A 291 -26.87 9.16 7.12
C PRO A 291 -26.49 9.57 5.69
N ASN A 292 -26.21 8.59 4.82
CA ASN A 292 -25.85 8.88 3.41
C ASN A 292 -26.92 9.72 2.70
N GLU A 293 -28.20 9.51 3.03
CA GLU A 293 -29.35 10.24 2.48
C GLU A 293 -29.37 11.74 2.83
N ALA A 294 -28.64 12.13 3.89
CA ALA A 294 -28.47 13.51 4.29
C ALA A 294 -27.58 14.28 3.31
N ILE A 295 -26.69 13.61 2.58
CA ILE A 295 -25.81 14.23 1.59
C ILE A 295 -26.53 14.27 0.24
N LYS A 296 -26.93 15.48 -0.19
CA LYS A 296 -27.64 15.69 -1.47
C LYS A 296 -26.71 15.89 -2.65
N GLY A 297 -25.45 16.22 -2.40
CA GLY A 297 -24.45 16.38 -3.44
C GLY A 297 -23.06 16.62 -2.88
N ILE A 298 -22.05 16.24 -3.66
CA ILE A 298 -20.64 16.49 -3.38
C ILE A 298 -20.06 17.18 -4.62
N ARG A 299 -19.40 18.32 -4.41
CA ARG A 299 -18.72 19.06 -5.47
C ARG A 299 -17.22 19.11 -5.17
N ASN A 300 -16.44 18.53 -6.07
CA ASN A 300 -14.98 18.64 -6.07
C ASN A 300 -14.59 20.04 -6.54
N LYS A 301 -13.58 20.63 -5.89
CA LYS A 301 -12.94 21.87 -6.35
C LYS A 301 -11.89 21.56 -7.42
#